data_AF-A0A960SMB4-F1
#
_entry.id   AF-A0A960SMB4-F1
#
_cell.length_a   1.000
_cell.length_b   1.000
_cell.length_c   1.000
_cell.angle_alpha   90.00
_cell.angle_beta   90.00
_cell.angle_gamma   90.00
#
_symmetry.space_group_name_H-M   'P 1'
#
loop_
_entity.id
_entity.type
_entity.pdbx_description
1 polymer ?
#
loop_
_entity_poly.entity_id
_entity_poly.type
_entity_poly.pdbx_seq_one_letter_code
_entity_poly.pdbx_strand_id
1 'polypeptide(L)' 'VDKALGGFYRRIKGRRGGLVANLALARKLAELFWRLMVHGITYVEQGLKKYEEKVAQTEQRLLVRLASKHGMVLRPQAP' A
#
# COMPACT_ATOMS: atom_id res chain seq x y z
N VAL A 1 -3.56 -13.18 -6.60
CA VAL A 1 -2.10 -13.13 -6.36
C VAL A 1 -1.59 -11.75 -6.76
N ASP A 2 -0.86 -11.09 -5.88
CA ASP A 2 -0.92 -9.65 -5.56
C ASP A 2 -0.57 -8.61 -6.64
N LYS A 3 -1.48 -7.62 -6.79
CA LYS A 3 -1.34 -6.46 -7.69
C LYS A 3 -0.26 -5.44 -7.25
N ALA A 4 0.30 -5.57 -6.04
CA ALA A 4 1.19 -4.56 -5.45
C ALA A 4 2.60 -4.51 -6.08
N LEU A 5 3.26 -5.67 -6.24
CA LEU A 5 4.62 -5.75 -6.80
C LEU A 5 4.63 -5.48 -8.31
N GLY A 6 3.66 -6.03 -9.05
CA GLY A 6 3.50 -5.75 -10.47
C GLY A 6 3.21 -4.26 -10.76
N GLY A 7 2.41 -3.60 -9.91
CA GLY A 7 2.19 -2.16 -9.98
C GLY A 7 3.43 -1.34 -9.70
N PHE A 8 4.23 -1.72 -8.70
CA PHE A 8 5.53 -1.11 -8.41
C PHE A 8 6.49 -1.22 -9.59
N TYR A 9 6.61 -2.41 -10.18
CA TYR A 9 7.43 -2.65 -11.36
C TYR A 9 7.04 -1.74 -12.52
N ARG A 10 5.75 -1.69 -12.90
CA ARG A 10 5.27 -0.85 -14.01
C ARG A 10 5.57 0.63 -13.78
N ARG A 11 5.43 1.12 -12.55
CA ARG A 11 5.72 2.52 -12.18
C ARG A 11 7.20 2.86 -12.36
N ILE A 12 8.10 1.98 -11.93
CA ILE A 12 9.55 2.21 -12.09
C ILE A 12 9.96 2.04 -13.55
N LYS A 13 9.41 1.03 -14.24
CA LYS A 13 9.68 0.79 -15.67
C LYS A 13 9.30 2.00 -16.52
N GLY A 14 8.13 2.60 -16.28
CA GLY A 14 7.68 3.80 -16.99
C GLY A 14 8.50 5.07 -16.70
N ARG A 15 9.21 5.12 -15.56
CA ARG A 15 10.02 6.29 -15.18
C ARG A 15 11.51 6.16 -15.51
N ARG A 16 12.07 4.96 -15.41
CA ARG A 16 13.53 4.72 -15.43
C ARG A 16 13.96 3.52 -16.28
N GLY A 17 13.03 2.88 -16.98
CA GLY A 17 13.31 1.74 -17.85
C GLY A 17 13.31 0.37 -17.14
N GLY A 18 13.35 -0.69 -17.93
CA GLY A 18 13.13 -2.07 -17.48
C GLY A 18 14.23 -2.63 -16.58
N LEU A 19 15.50 -2.33 -16.86
CA LEU A 19 16.63 -2.83 -16.08
C LEU A 19 16.62 -2.28 -14.65
N VAL A 20 16.38 -0.97 -14.49
CA VAL A 20 16.24 -0.32 -13.18
C VAL A 20 15.02 -0.88 -12.43
N ALA A 21 13.92 -1.15 -13.15
CA ALA A 21 12.73 -1.73 -12.55
C ALA A 21 12.96 -3.16 -12.04
N ASN A 22 13.72 -3.98 -12.76
CA ASN A 22 14.09 -5.33 -12.33
C ASN A 22 14.91 -5.28 -11.04
N LEU A 23 15.95 -4.44 -11.00
CA LEU A 23 16.79 -4.29 -9.81
C LEU A 23 16.00 -3.79 -8.60
N ALA A 24 15.15 -2.79 -8.80
CA ALA A 24 14.30 -2.25 -7.74
C ALA A 24 13.31 -3.31 -7.20
N LEU A 25 12.75 -4.14 -8.10
CA LEU A 25 11.85 -5.22 -7.71
C LEU A 25 12.58 -6.31 -6.92
N ALA A 26 13.76 -6.73 -7.37
CA ALA A 26 14.58 -7.72 -6.68
C ALA A 26 14.96 -7.24 -5.27
N ARG A 27 15.39 -5.98 -5.14
CA ARG A 27 15.68 -5.38 -3.83
C ARG A 27 14.46 -5.40 -2.92
N LYS A 28 13.29 -5.05 -3.44
CA LYS A 28 12.04 -5.04 -2.67
C LYS A 28 11.64 -6.43 -2.19
N LEU A 29 11.85 -7.45 -3.02
CA LEU A 29 11.64 -8.85 -2.63
C LEU A 29 12.61 -9.28 -1.53
N ALA A 30 13.90 -8.94 -1.66
CA ALA A 30 14.91 -9.25 -0.65
C ALA A 30 14.58 -8.60 0.70
N GLU A 31 14.13 -7.34 0.71
CA GLU A 31 13.69 -6.66 1.93
C GLU A 31 12.47 -7.31 2.59
N LEU A 32 11.50 -7.77 1.80
CA LEU A 32 10.33 -8.51 2.32
C LEU A 32 10.75 -9.84 2.95
N PHE A 33 11.64 -10.58 2.27
CA PHE A 33 12.15 -11.86 2.75
C PHE A 33 12.96 -11.70 4.04
N TRP A 34 13.85 -10.70 4.08
CA TRP A 34 14.62 -10.37 5.29
C TRP A 34 13.71 -10.00 6.47
N ARG A 35 12.72 -9.12 6.25
CA ARG A 35 11.77 -8.72 7.31
C ARG A 35 11.01 -9.92 7.85
N LEU A 36 10.59 -10.83 6.98
CA LEU A 36 9.92 -12.07 7.36
C LEU A 36 10.83 -12.96 8.21
N MET A 37 12.09 -13.14 7.79
CA MET A 37 13.06 -13.96 8.52
C MET A 37 13.43 -13.39 9.89
N VAL A 38 13.69 -12.08 9.97
CA VAL A 38 14.26 -11.45 11.17
C VAL A 38 13.22 -11.16 12.23
N HIS A 39 12.03 -10.73 11.81
CA HIS A 39 10.99 -10.34 12.76
C HIS A 39 9.88 -11.38 12.90
N GLY A 40 9.91 -12.45 12.10
CA GLY A 40 8.92 -13.52 12.13
C GLY A 40 7.51 -13.05 11.70
N ILE A 41 6.56 -13.98 11.80
CA ILE A 41 5.17 -13.79 11.36
C ILE A 41 4.44 -12.76 12.24
N THR A 42 4.78 -12.70 13.53
CA THR A 42 4.19 -11.78 14.52
C THR A 42 4.42 -10.30 14.18
N TYR A 43 5.56 -9.95 13.58
CA TYR A 43 5.79 -8.59 13.09
C TYR A 43 5.02 -8.27 11.82
N VAL A 44 4.80 -9.28 10.97
CA VAL A 44 3.98 -9.14 9.76
C VAL A 44 2.53 -8.89 10.14
N GLU A 45 1.99 -9.56 11.16
CA GLU A 45 0.63 -9.34 11.66
C GLU A 45 0.44 -7.94 12.25
N GLN A 46 1.36 -7.48 13.10
CA GLN A 46 1.30 -6.12 13.63
C GLN A 46 1.47 -5.07 12.52
N GLY A 47 2.32 -5.33 11.54
CA GLY A 47 2.50 -4.49 10.36
C GLY A 47 1.27 -4.44 9.47
N LEU A 48 0.59 -5.58 9.29
CA LEU A 48 -0.63 -5.71 8.51
C LEU A 48 -1.79 -4.96 9.18
N LYS A 49 -1.98 -5.14 10.49
CA LYS A 49 -2.99 -4.40 11.27
C LYS A 49 -2.79 -2.89 11.15
N LYS A 50 -1.55 -2.40 11.34
CA LYS A 50 -1.21 -0.98 11.18
C LYS A 50 -1.39 -0.48 9.75
N TYR A 51 -1.17 -1.33 8.76
CA TYR A 51 -1.39 -1.00 7.35
C TYR A 51 -2.88 -0.86 7.06
N GLU A 52 -3.69 -1.82 7.48
CA GLU A 52 -5.16 -1.79 7.35
C GLU A 52 -5.76 -0.56 8.02
N GLU A 53 -5.33 -0.23 9.24
CA GLU A 53 -5.74 1.00 9.93
C GLU A 53 -5.39 2.26 9.13
N LYS A 54 -4.18 2.32 8.54
CA LYS A 54 -3.76 3.44 7.69
C LYS A 54 -4.58 3.54 6.39
N VAL A 55 -4.91 2.40 5.79
CA VAL A 55 -5.75 2.35 4.59
C VAL A 55 -7.13 2.90 4.91
N ALA A 56 -7.78 2.39 5.96
CA ALA A 56 -9.09 2.85 6.41
C ALA A 56 -9.10 4.37 6.71
N GLN A 57 -8.06 4.88 7.39
CA GLN A 57 -7.92 6.32 7.63
C GLN A 57 -7.76 7.14 6.34
N THR A 58 -7.03 6.61 5.36
CA THR A 58 -6.80 7.28 4.08
C THR A 58 -8.08 7.31 3.25
N GLU A 59 -8.82 6.21 3.21
CA GLU A 59 -10.13 6.10 2.55
C GLU A 59 -11.12 7.07 3.17
N GLN A 60 -11.21 7.12 4.50
CA GLN A 60 -12.08 8.08 5.19
C GLN A 60 -11.73 9.53 4.84
N ARG A 61 -10.45 9.88 4.82
CA ARG A 61 -9.99 11.23 4.43
C ARG A 61 -10.31 11.55 2.97
N LEU A 62 -10.18 10.57 2.08
CA LEU A 62 -10.51 10.72 0.67
C LEU A 62 -12.00 10.95 0.49
N LEU A 63 -12.84 10.16 1.15
CA LEU A 63 -14.30 10.29 1.13
C LEU A 63 -14.71 11.68 1.59
N VAL A 64 -14.18 12.17 2.72
CA VAL A 64 -14.46 13.53 3.21
C VAL A 64 -14.09 14.58 2.18
N ARG A 65 -12.89 14.49 1.58
CA ARG A 65 -12.47 15.42 0.52
C ARG A 65 -13.39 15.37 -0.69
N LEU A 66 -13.82 14.17 -1.10
CA LEU A 66 -14.71 14.00 -2.25
C LEU A 66 -16.08 14.61 -1.97
N ALA A 67 -16.64 14.35 -0.79
CA ALA A 67 -17.92 14.88 -0.37
C ALA A 67 -17.90 16.41 -0.33
N SER A 68 -16.86 17.02 0.28
CA SER A 68 -16.68 18.47 0.27
C SER A 68 -16.57 19.05 -1.14
N LYS A 69 -15.88 18.37 -2.07
CA LYS A 69 -15.77 18.81 -3.46
C LYS A 69 -17.13 18.85 -4.17
N HIS A 70 -18.03 17.94 -3.82
CA HIS A 70 -19.37 17.85 -4.42
C HIS A 70 -20.46 18.55 -3.60
N GLY A 71 -20.09 19.31 -2.55
CA GLY A 71 -21.06 20.00 -1.68
C GLY A 71 -21.92 19.04 -0.84
N MET A 72 -21.48 17.80 -0.68
CA MET A 72 -22.17 16.77 0.09
C MET A 72 -21.57 16.64 1.50
N VAL A 73 -22.40 16.26 2.47
CA VAL A 73 -21.96 15.99 3.85
C VAL A 73 -22.05 14.48 4.09
N LEU A 74 -20.91 13.85 4.41
CA LEU A 74 -20.88 12.45 4.83
C LEU A 74 -21.51 12.33 6.21
N ARG A 75 -22.62 11.60 6.28
CA ARG A 75 -23.17 11.11 7.54
C ARG A 75 -22.70 9.67 7.73
N PRO A 76 -22.11 9.31 8.89
CA PRO A 76 -21.80 7.93 9.18
C PRO A 76 -23.11 7.16 9.25
N GLN A 77 -23.27 6.17 8.36
CA GLN A 77 -24.35 5.21 8.50
C GLN A 77 -23.89 4.22 9.57
N ALA A 78 -24.52 4.28 10.74
CA ALA A 78 -24.29 3.30 11.80
C ALA A 78 -24.66 1.89 11.29
N PRO A 79 -23.94 0.84 11.71
CA PRO A 79 -24.24 -0.53 11.34
C PRO A 79 -25.62 -0.98 11.84
#